data_AF-A0A2W2CBF6-F1
#
_entry.id   AF-A0A2W2CBF6-F1
#
_cell.length_a   1.000
_cell.length_b   1.000
_cell.length_c   1.000
_cell.angle_alpha   90.00
_cell.angle_beta   90.00
_cell.angle_gamma   90.00
#
_symmetry.space_group_name_H-M   'P 1'
#
loop_
_entity.id
_entity.type
_entity.pdbx_description
1 polymer ?
#
loop_
_entity_poly.entity_id
_entity_poly.type
_entity_poly.pdbx_seq_one_letter_code
_entity_poly.pdbx_strand_id
1 'polypeptide(L)'
;MGRVLPIVVAIALLVYALIDCLQTDSARFRSLNRGAWLAIIVLIPLVGPILWLAMGKQRNRPQRPAGPPPRPLAPDDDPEFLRRLRDSDTKHEQMLHQWEADLRRREAEAQRKKDAEAAAEEAERNRQAEARKREDEARQHTDDEDDSR
;
A
#
# COMPACT_ATOMS: atom_id res chain seq x y z
N MET A 1 11.70 -14.28 17.95
CA MET A 1 13.12 -13.96 17.64
C MET A 1 13.67 -12.71 18.35
N GLY A 2 12.87 -11.78 18.89
CA GLY A 2 13.41 -10.61 19.61
C GLY A 2 14.17 -10.87 20.92
N ARG A 3 14.17 -12.11 21.44
CA ARG A 3 14.86 -12.49 22.68
C ARG A 3 16.36 -12.76 22.50
N VAL A 4 16.81 -13.10 21.29
CA VAL A 4 18.23 -13.39 21.01
C VAL A 4 19.02 -12.13 20.66
N LEU A 5 18.32 -11.07 20.23
CA LEU A 5 18.91 -9.79 19.87
C LEU A 5 19.76 -9.14 21.00
N PRO A 6 19.33 -9.07 22.28
CA PRO A 6 20.18 -8.51 23.33
C PRO A 6 21.41 -9.36 23.64
N ILE A 7 21.32 -10.68 23.48
CA ILE A 7 22.43 -11.61 23.72
C ILE A 7 23.50 -11.44 22.63
N VAL A 8 23.08 -11.33 21.37
CA VAL A 8 23.98 -11.07 20.24
C VAL A 8 24.67 -9.72 20.37
N VAL A 9 23.95 -8.68 20.79
CA VAL A 9 24.53 -7.35 21.04
C VAL A 9 25.56 -7.40 22.19
N ALA A 10 25.26 -8.09 23.30
CA ALA A 10 26.19 -8.22 24.40
C ALA A 10 27.49 -8.95 24.00
N ILE A 11 27.38 -10.02 23.21
CA ILE A 11 28.55 -10.78 22.71
C ILE A 11 29.34 -9.94 21.71
N ALA A 12 28.68 -9.24 20.78
CA ALA A 12 29.35 -8.36 19.82
C ALA A 12 30.10 -7.22 20.52
N LEU A 13 29.52 -6.62 21.56
CA LEU A 13 30.18 -5.59 22.37
C LEU A 13 31.37 -6.13 23.15
N LEU A 14 31.27 -7.36 23.68
CA LEU A 14 32.36 -8.01 24.42
C LEU A 14 33.56 -8.33 23.51
N VAL A 15 33.30 -8.86 22.31
CA VAL A 15 34.34 -9.12 21.30
C VAL A 15 34.95 -7.82 20.79
N TYR A 16 34.14 -6.79 20.55
CA TYR A 16 34.63 -5.48 20.11
C TYR A 16 35.52 -4.82 21.17
N ALA A 17 35.10 -4.81 22.44
CA ALA A 17 35.90 -4.28 23.55
C ALA A 17 37.22 -5.05 23.74
N LEU A 18 37.21 -6.36 23.50
CA LEU A 18 38.41 -7.19 23.55
C LEU A 18 39.39 -6.82 22.42
N ILE A 19 38.90 -6.65 21.18
CA ILE A 19 39.71 -6.27 20.01
C ILE A 19 40.28 -4.85 20.18
N ASP A 20 39.50 -3.92 20.73
CA ASP A 20 39.91 -2.53 20.95
C ASP A 20 40.92 -2.38 22.11
N CYS A 21 40.76 -3.19 23.18
CA CYS A 21 41.77 -3.32 24.24
C CYS A 21 43.10 -3.85 23.72
N LEU A 22 43.06 -4.72 22.70
CA LEU A 22 44.26 -5.25 22.04
C LEU A 22 44.85 -4.27 21.02
N GLN A 23 44.05 -3.35 20.47
CA GLN A 23 44.51 -2.31 19.52
C GLN A 23 45.06 -1.05 20.19
N THR A 24 44.95 -0.90 21.52
CA THR A 24 45.43 0.30 22.22
C THR A 24 46.94 0.23 22.52
N ASP A 25 47.73 0.85 21.65
CA ASP A 25 49.11 1.27 21.97
C ASP A 25 49.11 2.51 22.88
N SER A 26 50.02 2.50 23.84
CA SER A 26 50.11 3.44 24.97
C SER A 26 50.63 4.85 24.62
N ALA A 27 51.00 5.14 23.38
CA ALA A 27 51.68 6.38 23.05
C ALA A 27 50.75 7.51 22.56
N ARG A 28 50.64 8.58 23.37
CA ARG A 28 50.03 9.89 23.08
C ARG A 28 48.51 9.95 23.08
N PHE A 29 47.90 10.30 24.22
CA PHE A 29 47.16 11.56 24.35
C PHE A 29 46.52 11.67 25.75
N ARG A 30 46.73 12.83 26.37
CA ARG A 30 46.44 13.19 27.77
C ARG A 30 45.31 14.23 27.83
N SER A 31 44.04 13.82 27.73
CA SER A 31 42.91 14.61 28.26
C SER A 31 41.50 14.01 28.12
N LEU A 32 41.25 12.97 27.33
CA LEU A 32 39.93 12.34 27.28
C LEU A 32 40.03 10.92 27.81
N ASN A 33 39.50 10.74 29.02
CA ASN A 33 39.52 9.50 29.78
C ASN A 33 38.90 8.37 28.93
N ARG A 34 39.77 7.50 28.41
CA ARG A 34 39.44 6.38 27.52
C ARG A 34 38.34 5.48 28.12
N GLY A 35 38.32 5.34 29.44
CA GLY A 35 37.31 4.59 30.17
C GLY A 35 35.96 5.30 30.31
N ALA A 36 35.92 6.63 30.27
CA ALA A 36 34.69 7.40 30.40
C ALA A 36 33.80 7.28 29.15
N TRP A 37 34.40 7.32 27.95
CA TRP A 37 33.66 7.11 26.70
C TRP A 37 33.18 5.66 26.56
N LEU A 38 34.00 4.69 26.98
CA LEU A 38 33.62 3.28 27.05
C LEU A 38 32.47 3.06 28.05
N ALA A 39 32.54 3.69 29.23
CA ALA A 39 31.47 3.65 30.21
C ALA A 39 30.17 4.24 29.64
N ILE A 40 30.22 5.34 28.88
CA ILE A 40 29.03 5.92 28.24
C ILE A 40 28.41 4.95 27.21
N ILE A 41 29.22 4.34 26.33
CA ILE A 41 28.75 3.40 25.30
C ILE A 41 28.16 2.13 25.93
N VAL A 42 28.68 1.67 27.06
CA VAL A 42 28.19 0.47 27.78
C VAL A 42 26.99 0.81 28.67
N LEU A 43 26.99 1.96 29.33
CA LEU A 43 25.95 2.33 30.29
C LEU A 43 24.62 2.64 29.58
N ILE A 44 24.64 3.28 28.40
CA ILE A 44 23.43 3.62 27.63
C ILE A 44 22.57 2.37 27.29
N PRO A 45 23.12 1.28 26.69
CA PRO A 45 22.34 0.08 26.38
C PRO A 45 21.98 -0.77 27.61
N LEU A 46 22.62 -0.58 28.77
CA LEU A 46 22.21 -1.22 30.03
C LEU A 46 21.11 -0.42 30.76
N VAL A 47 21.22 0.90 30.80
CA VAL A 47 20.27 1.77 31.51
C VAL A 47 18.91 1.77 30.82
N GLY A 48 18.86 1.76 29.48
CA GLY A 48 17.58 1.72 28.74
C GLY A 48 16.67 0.55 29.16
N PRO A 49 17.14 -0.71 29.12
CA PRO A 49 16.38 -1.87 29.58
C PRO A 49 16.08 -1.87 31.07
N ILE A 50 17.03 -1.45 31.92
CA ILE A 50 16.82 -1.39 33.38
C ILE A 50 15.73 -0.38 33.72
N LEU A 51 15.75 0.79 33.08
CA LEU A 51 14.75 1.85 33.27
C LEU A 51 13.39 1.42 32.74
N TRP A 52 13.34 0.71 31.59
CA TRP A 52 12.11 0.11 31.07
C TRP A 52 11.53 -0.95 32.02
N LEU A 53 12.36 -1.78 32.64
CA LEU A 53 11.92 -2.77 33.62
C LEU A 53 11.48 -2.14 34.94
N ALA A 54 12.14 -1.06 35.37
CA ALA A 54 11.75 -0.31 36.56
C ALA A 54 10.40 0.41 36.33
N MET A 55 10.20 1.03 35.17
CA MET A 55 8.99 1.76 34.81
C MET A 55 7.83 0.81 34.43
N GLY A 56 8.13 -0.34 33.84
CA GLY A 56 7.15 -1.32 33.36
C GLY A 56 6.61 -2.27 34.43
N LYS A 57 7.10 -2.22 35.68
CA LYS A 57 6.69 -3.12 36.77
C LYS A 57 5.43 -2.61 37.50
N GLN A 58 4.38 -2.31 36.74
CA GLN A 58 2.99 -2.33 37.21
C GLN A 58 2.11 -3.25 36.34
N ARG A 59 2.67 -4.31 35.77
CA ARG A 59 1.85 -5.39 35.20
C ARG A 59 1.55 -6.41 36.31
N ASN A 60 0.31 -6.33 36.82
CA ASN A 60 -0.37 -7.33 37.63
C ASN A 60 0.24 -8.73 37.48
N ARG A 61 0.82 -9.26 38.56
CA ARG A 61 1.01 -10.71 38.71
C ARG A 61 -0.38 -11.34 38.65
N PRO A 62 -0.73 -12.15 37.64
CA PRO A 62 -1.96 -12.92 37.74
C PRO A 62 -1.71 -13.98 38.80
N GLN A 63 -2.46 -13.87 39.90
CA GLN A 63 -2.64 -14.90 40.90
C GLN A 63 -3.07 -16.17 40.15
N ARG A 64 -2.23 -17.21 40.19
CA ARG A 64 -2.42 -18.47 39.48
C ARG A 64 -3.79 -19.08 39.87
N PRO A 65 -4.75 -19.23 38.94
CA PRO A 65 -5.96 -19.97 39.25
C PRO A 65 -5.63 -21.47 39.28
N ALA A 66 -6.12 -22.16 40.29
CA ALA A 66 -6.12 -23.61 40.34
C ALA A 66 -7.16 -24.14 39.33
N GLY A 67 -6.72 -24.36 38.09
CA GLY A 67 -7.53 -24.94 37.01
C GLY A 67 -6.67 -25.12 35.77
N PRO A 68 -7.00 -26.09 34.88
CA PRO A 68 -6.40 -26.12 33.55
C PRO A 68 -6.59 -24.74 32.91
N PRO A 69 -5.56 -24.17 32.25
CA PRO A 69 -5.74 -22.92 31.52
C PRO A 69 -6.94 -23.09 30.56
N PRO A 70 -7.82 -22.08 30.42
CA PRO A 70 -8.83 -22.12 29.37
C PRO A 70 -8.11 -22.46 28.08
N ARG A 71 -8.49 -23.58 27.47
CA ARG A 71 -7.92 -23.97 26.18
C ARG A 71 -8.22 -22.79 25.23
N PRO A 72 -7.23 -22.33 24.45
CA PRO A 72 -7.52 -21.36 23.40
C PRO A 72 -8.67 -21.96 22.57
N LEU A 73 -9.81 -21.26 22.50
CA LEU A 73 -10.86 -21.64 21.58
C LEU A 73 -10.24 -21.65 20.19
N ALA A 74 -10.42 -22.73 19.45
CA ALA A 74 -10.04 -22.75 18.06
C ALA A 74 -10.81 -21.62 17.36
N PRO A 75 -10.21 -20.89 16.42
CA PRO A 75 -10.90 -19.85 15.65
C PRO A 75 -12.23 -20.33 15.05
N ASP A 76 -12.33 -21.62 14.74
CA ASP A 76 -13.53 -22.26 14.17
C ASP A 76 -14.73 -22.34 15.15
N ASP A 77 -14.48 -22.32 16.46
CA ASP A 77 -15.50 -22.41 17.52
C ASP A 77 -15.81 -21.05 18.19
N ASP A 78 -15.21 -19.94 17.72
CA ASP A 78 -15.43 -18.59 18.28
C ASP A 78 -16.57 -17.86 17.54
N PRO A 79 -17.74 -17.64 18.18
CA PRO A 79 -18.86 -16.95 17.55
C PRO A 79 -18.51 -15.51 17.14
N GLU A 80 -17.58 -14.85 17.83
CA GLU A 80 -17.12 -13.51 17.45
C GLU A 80 -16.21 -13.53 16.21
N PHE A 81 -15.46 -14.61 15.98
CA PHE A 81 -14.66 -14.76 14.77
C PHE A 81 -15.55 -15.03 13.54
N LEU A 82 -16.52 -15.92 13.67
CA LEU A 82 -17.49 -16.23 12.60
C LEU A 82 -18.35 -15.02 12.23
N ARG A 83 -18.75 -14.21 13.21
CA ARG A 83 -19.48 -12.95 12.95
C ARG A 83 -18.64 -11.99 12.11
N ARG A 84 -17.35 -11.81 12.44
CA ARG A 84 -16.46 -10.94 11.68
C ARG A 84 -16.26 -11.41 10.24
N LEU A 85 -16.11 -12.72 10.03
CA LEU A 85 -16.02 -13.30 8.68
C LEU A 85 -17.24 -12.97 7.83
N ARG A 86 -18.44 -13.19 8.37
CA ARG A 86 -19.69 -12.85 7.68
C ARG A 86 -19.82 -11.35 7.38
N ASP A 87 -19.44 -10.50 8.31
CA ASP A 87 -19.44 -9.04 8.12
C ASP A 87 -18.41 -8.60 7.07
N SER A 88 -17.28 -9.31 6.96
CA SER A 88 -16.28 -9.09 5.91
C SER A 88 -16.76 -9.53 4.54
N ASP A 89 -17.40 -10.70 4.45
CA ASP A 89 -17.95 -11.23 3.19
C ASP A 89 -19.02 -10.31 2.61
N THR A 90 -19.97 -9.88 3.45
CA THR A 90 -21.03 -8.94 3.01
C THR A 90 -20.49 -7.61 2.51
N LYS A 91 -19.44 -7.07 3.14
CA LYS A 91 -18.76 -5.85 2.65
C LYS A 91 -18.07 -6.08 1.31
N HIS A 92 -17.49 -7.26 1.11
CA HIS A 92 -16.83 -7.61 -0.13
C HIS A 92 -17.83 -7.72 -1.30
N GLU A 93 -18.96 -8.39 -1.07
CA GLU A 93 -20.05 -8.47 -2.06
C GLU A 93 -20.59 -7.08 -2.44
N GLN A 94 -20.77 -6.20 -1.44
CA GLN A 94 -21.18 -4.81 -1.70
C GLN A 94 -20.17 -4.04 -2.54
N MET A 95 -18.87 -4.24 -2.30
CA MET A 95 -17.79 -3.61 -3.06
C MET A 95 -17.79 -4.09 -4.52
N LEU A 96 -17.96 -5.41 -4.74
CA LEU A 96 -18.04 -5.99 -6.08
C LEU A 96 -19.24 -5.44 -6.86
N HIS A 97 -20.40 -5.35 -6.24
CA HIS A 97 -21.61 -4.83 -6.88
C HIS A 97 -21.48 -3.33 -7.24
N GLN A 98 -20.79 -2.54 -6.40
CA GLN A 98 -20.48 -1.14 -6.71
C GLN A 98 -19.54 -1.02 -7.90
N TRP A 99 -18.48 -1.83 -7.97
CA TRP A 99 -17.56 -1.85 -9.10
C TRP A 99 -18.24 -2.27 -10.40
N GLU A 100 -19.11 -3.28 -10.35
CA GLU A 100 -19.87 -3.72 -11.52
C GLU A 100 -20.78 -2.59 -12.05
N ALA A 101 -21.46 -1.87 -11.15
CA ALA A 101 -22.30 -0.74 -11.51
C ALA A 101 -21.51 0.40 -12.18
N ASP A 102 -20.32 0.72 -11.65
CA ASP A 102 -19.44 1.75 -12.21
C ASP A 102 -18.90 1.36 -13.59
N LEU A 103 -18.52 0.09 -13.78
CA LEU A 103 -18.08 -0.42 -15.08
C LEU A 103 -19.18 -0.30 -16.12
N ARG A 104 -20.41 -0.74 -15.79
CA ARG A 104 -21.55 -0.64 -16.72
C ARG A 104 -21.86 0.82 -17.11
N ARG A 105 -21.75 1.76 -16.16
CA ARG A 105 -21.93 3.19 -16.46
C ARG A 105 -20.90 3.69 -17.46
N ARG A 106 -19.62 3.39 -17.23
CA ARG A 106 -18.52 3.80 -18.12
C ARG A 106 -18.63 3.18 -19.50
N GLU A 107 -19.02 1.91 -19.58
CA GLU A 107 -19.26 1.23 -20.84
C GLU A 107 -20.43 1.86 -21.62
N ALA A 108 -21.54 2.16 -20.94
CA ALA A 108 -22.67 2.84 -21.55
C ALA A 108 -22.32 4.25 -22.04
N GLU A 109 -21.52 5.01 -21.28
CA GLU A 109 -21.02 6.33 -21.71
C GLU A 109 -20.09 6.22 -22.92
N ALA A 110 -19.17 5.25 -22.92
CA ALA A 110 -18.28 5.00 -24.05
C ALA A 110 -19.06 4.57 -25.30
N GLN A 111 -20.09 3.74 -25.14
CA GLN A 111 -20.94 3.33 -26.25
C GLN A 111 -21.74 4.49 -26.81
N ARG A 112 -22.36 5.32 -25.95
CA ARG A 112 -23.05 6.55 -26.39
C ARG A 112 -22.16 7.51 -27.15
N LYS A 113 -20.89 7.65 -26.73
CA LYS A 113 -19.91 8.47 -27.45
C LYS A 113 -19.61 7.90 -28.83
N LYS A 114 -19.38 6.59 -28.93
CA LYS A 114 -19.17 5.90 -30.21
C LYS A 114 -20.39 6.03 -31.14
N ASP A 115 -21.58 5.85 -30.61
CA ASP A 115 -22.83 5.97 -31.39
C ASP A 115 -23.03 7.41 -31.88
N ALA A 116 -22.74 8.41 -31.05
CA ALA A 116 -22.81 9.82 -31.44
C ALA A 116 -21.74 10.20 -32.48
N GLU A 117 -20.53 9.65 -32.37
CA GLU A 117 -19.45 9.83 -33.35
C GLU A 117 -19.81 9.20 -34.70
N ALA A 118 -20.34 7.96 -34.68
CA ALA A 118 -20.81 7.28 -35.89
C ALA A 118 -21.96 8.05 -36.57
N ALA A 119 -22.93 8.55 -35.79
CA ALA A 119 -24.02 9.36 -36.32
C ALA A 119 -23.54 10.70 -36.89
N ALA A 120 -22.51 11.31 -36.29
CA ALA A 120 -21.90 12.54 -36.82
C ALA A 120 -21.17 12.28 -38.14
N GLU A 121 -20.41 11.18 -38.23
CA GLU A 121 -19.72 10.78 -39.46
C GLU A 121 -20.72 10.47 -40.59
N GLU A 122 -21.81 9.75 -40.28
CA GLU A 122 -22.87 9.46 -41.25
C GLU A 122 -23.58 10.73 -41.73
N ALA A 123 -23.89 11.67 -40.81
CA ALA A 123 -24.48 12.95 -41.17
C ALA A 123 -23.53 13.79 -42.05
N GLU A 124 -22.22 13.78 -41.78
CA GLU A 124 -21.24 14.46 -42.62
C GLU A 124 -21.15 13.80 -44.00
N ARG A 125 -21.10 12.47 -44.06
CA ARG A 125 -21.06 11.71 -45.31
C ARG A 125 -22.30 11.96 -46.17
N ASN A 126 -23.49 12.02 -45.56
CA ASN A 126 -24.73 12.36 -46.25
C ASN A 126 -24.72 13.80 -46.78
N ARG A 127 -24.27 14.78 -45.98
CA ARG A 127 -24.12 16.17 -46.45
C ARG A 127 -23.13 16.28 -47.62
N GLN A 128 -22.02 15.56 -47.57
CA GLN A 128 -21.06 15.52 -48.67
C GLN A 128 -21.66 14.88 -49.93
N ALA A 129 -22.41 13.79 -49.79
CA ALA A 129 -23.10 13.14 -50.90
C ALA A 129 -24.15 14.07 -51.54
N GLU A 130 -24.94 14.78 -50.74
CA GLU A 130 -25.89 15.78 -51.22
C GLU A 130 -25.20 16.95 -51.92
N ALA A 131 -24.09 17.45 -51.37
CA ALA A 131 -23.32 18.53 -51.99
C ALA A 131 -22.75 18.12 -53.35
N ARG A 132 -22.15 16.93 -53.45
CA ARG A 132 -21.65 16.37 -54.72
C ARG A 132 -22.78 16.23 -55.75
N LYS A 133 -23.93 15.72 -55.32
CA LYS A 133 -25.10 15.58 -56.20
C LYS A 133 -25.58 16.94 -56.73
N ARG A 134 -25.61 17.98 -55.89
CA ARG A 134 -25.96 19.35 -56.31
C ARG A 134 -24.94 19.93 -57.29
N GLU A 135 -23.65 19.67 -57.08
CA GLU A 135 -22.60 20.10 -58.01
C GLU A 135 -22.73 19.40 -59.38
N ASP A 136 -23.01 18.09 -59.38
CA ASP A 136 -23.23 17.32 -60.60
C ASP A 136 -24.47 17.81 -61.36
N GLU A 137 -25.59 18.05 -60.65
CA GLU A 137 -26.82 18.62 -61.23
C GLU A 137 -26.59 20.02 -61.83
N ALA A 138 -25.78 20.86 -61.16
CA ALA A 138 -25.44 22.20 -61.66
C ALA A 138 -24.58 22.15 -62.93
N ARG A 139 -23.61 21.22 -63.01
CA ARG A 139 -22.79 21.01 -64.22
C ARG A 139 -23.63 20.55 -65.40
N GLN A 140 -24.57 19.63 -65.16
CA GLN A 140 -25.46 19.13 -66.21
C GLN A 140 -26.34 20.24 -66.78
N HIS A 141 -26.85 21.13 -65.91
CA HIS A 141 -27.67 22.26 -66.34
C HIS A 141 -26.90 23.29 -67.18
N THR A 142 -25.62 23.54 -66.87
CA THR A 142 -24.78 24.46 -67.65
C THR A 142 -24.41 23.93 -69.01
N ASP A 143 -24.22 22.61 -69.14
CA ASP A 143 -23.88 21.98 -70.42
C ASP A 143 -25.09 21.99 -71.40
N ASP A 144 -26.32 21.85 -70.90
CA ASP A 144 -27.55 21.96 -71.71
C ASP A 144 -27.83 23.40 -72.21
N GLU A 145 -27.40 24.43 -71.46
CA GLU A 145 -27.56 25.84 -71.88
C GLU A 145 -26.59 26.24 -73.01
N ASP A 146 -25.43 25.59 -73.13
CA ASP A 146 -24.42 25.90 -74.16
C ASP A 146 -24.74 25.21 -75.51
N ASP A 147 -25.37 24.03 -75.51
CA ASP A 147 -25.78 23.30 -76.73
C ASP A 147 -27.03 23.91 -77.42
N SER A 148 -27.70 24.86 -76.77
CA SER A 148 -28.90 25.55 -77.29
C SER A 148 -28.62 26.92 -77.92
N ARG A 149 -27.35 27.33 -78.06
CA ARG A 149 -26.92 28.62 -78.61
C ARG A 149 -26.27 28.50 -79.99
#